data_AF-A0A227J7X5-F1
#
_entry.id   AF-A0A227J7X5-F1
#
_cell.length_a   1.000
_cell.length_b   1.000
_cell.length_c   1.000
_cell.angle_alpha   90.00
_cell.angle_beta   90.00
_cell.angle_gamma   90.00
#
_symmetry.space_group_name_H-M   'P 1'
#
loop_
_entity.id
_entity.type
_entity.pdbx_description
1 polymer ?
#
loop_
_entity_poly.entity_id
_entity_poly.type
_entity_poly.pdbx_seq_one_letter_code
_entity_poly.pdbx_strand_id
1 'polypeptide(L)' 'HVAGKFHTEAGLGTAASILQRNPELKVVVVNPTSEISTNSPDYQLEVLEPPVRFVQDANRMAAYKHLSTRNDDLQCK' A
#
# COMPACT_ATOMS: atom_id res chain seq x y z
N HIS A 1 5.24 -6.26 -11.09
CA HIS A 1 5.79 -5.31 -10.10
C HIS A 1 5.19 -5.68 -8.75
N VAL A 2 5.97 -5.64 -7.66
CA VAL A 2 5.51 -5.92 -6.29
C VAL A 2 5.86 -4.70 -5.44
N ALA A 3 4.89 -4.20 -4.68
CA ALA A 3 5.05 -3.06 -3.80
C ALA A 3 4.16 -3.20 -2.56
N GLY A 4 4.41 -2.36 -1.55
CA GLY A 4 3.55 -2.31 -0.36
C GLY A 4 2.12 -1.86 -0.71
N LYS A 5 1.14 -2.27 0.10
CA LYS A 5 -0.30 -2.08 -0.14
C LYS A 5 -0.67 -0.62 -0.48
N PHE A 6 -0.06 0.35 0.20
CA PHE A 6 -0.27 1.78 -0.08
C PHE A 6 0.02 2.20 -1.53
N HIS A 7 0.94 1.51 -2.20
CA HIS A 7 1.30 1.78 -3.60
C HIS A 7 0.43 1.00 -4.60
N THR A 8 -0.38 0.04 -4.17
CA THR A 8 -1.14 -0.84 -5.09
C THR A 8 -2.65 -0.74 -4.93
N GLU A 9 -3.16 -0.50 -3.73
CA GLU A 9 -4.59 -0.53 -3.39
C GLU A 9 -5.45 0.42 -4.22
N ALA A 10 -6.63 -0.09 -4.64
CA ALA A 10 -7.64 0.60 -5.43
C ALA A 10 -7.13 1.20 -6.75
N GLY A 11 -5.95 0.75 -7.21
CA GLY A 11 -5.28 1.30 -8.38
C GLY A 11 -4.79 2.74 -8.26
N LEU A 12 -4.83 3.36 -7.09
CA LEU A 12 -4.53 4.79 -6.91
C LEU A 12 -3.02 5.13 -6.89
N GLY A 13 -2.17 4.13 -6.65
CA GLY A 13 -0.72 4.31 -6.61
C GLY A 13 -0.06 4.04 -7.96
N THR A 14 0.68 2.93 -8.04
CA THR A 14 1.47 2.56 -9.21
C THR A 14 0.59 2.37 -10.45
N ALA A 15 -0.62 1.83 -10.33
CA ALA A 15 -1.51 1.64 -11.48
C ALA A 15 -1.93 2.98 -12.11
N ALA A 16 -2.34 3.97 -11.31
CA ALA A 16 -2.63 5.32 -11.79
C ALA A 16 -1.42 5.94 -12.51
N SER A 17 -0.22 5.79 -11.94
CA SER A 17 1.01 6.30 -12.56
C SER A 17 1.34 5.61 -13.90
N ILE A 18 1.04 4.32 -14.04
CA ILE A 18 1.21 3.58 -15.31
C ILE A 18 0.21 4.10 -16.35
N LEU A 19 -1.06 4.20 -15.99
CA LEU A 19 -2.13 4.63 -16.90
C LEU A 19 -1.99 6.08 -17.33
N GLN A 20 -1.44 6.95 -16.47
CA GLN A 20 -1.11 8.33 -16.84
C GLN A 20 -0.04 8.41 -17.94
N ARG A 21 0.90 7.46 -17.96
CA ARG A 21 1.97 7.41 -18.97
C ARG A 21 1.53 6.75 -20.26
N ASN A 22 0.68 5.74 -20.16
CA ASN A 22 0.07 5.09 -21.32
C ASN A 22 -1.35 4.61 -20.97
N PRO A 23 -2.40 5.32 -21.43
CA PRO A 23 -3.78 5.00 -21.10
C PRO A 23 -4.32 3.75 -21.81
N GLU A 24 -3.63 3.23 -22.84
CA GLU A 24 -4.06 2.04 -23.58
C GLU A 24 -3.68 0.73 -22.88
N LEU A 25 -2.81 0.79 -21.86
CA LEU A 25 -2.42 -0.39 -21.11
C LEU A 25 -3.57 -0.89 -20.23
N LYS A 26 -3.74 -2.21 -20.19
CA LYS A 26 -4.64 -2.88 -19.25
C LYS A 26 -3.85 -3.27 -18.02
N VAL A 27 -4.15 -2.62 -16.90
CA VAL A 27 -3.47 -2.86 -15.61
C VAL A 27 -4.41 -3.62 -14.69
N VAL A 28 -3.88 -4.68 -14.07
CA VAL A 28 -4.57 -5.47 -13.06
C VAL A 28 -3.82 -5.32 -11.74
N VAL A 29 -4.57 -5.07 -10.66
CA VAL A 29 -4.06 -5.06 -9.28
C VAL A 29 -4.51 -6.33 -8.59
N VAL A 30 -3.55 -7.03 -7.97
CA VAL A 30 -3.81 -8.22 -7.14
C VAL A 30 -3.27 -7.93 -5.74
N ASN A 31 -4.16 -7.91 -4.74
CA ASN A 31 -3.78 -7.66 -3.35
C ASN A 31 -3.93 -8.93 -2.50
N PRO A 32 -2.96 -9.24 -1.62
CA PRO A 32 -3.12 -10.29 -0.63
C PRO A 32 -4.16 -9.87 0.42
N THR A 33 -5.04 -10.81 0.80
CA THR A 33 -6.02 -10.64 1.87
C THR A 33 -6.18 -11.94 2.64
N SER A 34 -6.54 -11.85 3.92
CA SER A 34 -6.89 -13.01 4.74
C SER A 34 -8.32 -13.50 4.51
N GLU A 35 -9.19 -12.60 4.04
CA GLU A 35 -10.59 -12.90 3.74
C GLU A 35 -10.98 -12.27 2.41
N ILE A 36 -11.61 -13.06 1.53
CA ILE A 36 -12.08 -12.59 0.22
C ILE A 36 -13.40 -11.84 0.38
N SER A 37 -13.49 -10.64 -0.19
CA SER A 37 -14.73 -9.86 -0.28
C SER A 37 -15.23 -9.75 -1.72
N THR A 38 -16.54 -9.81 -1.92
CA THR A 38 -17.15 -9.56 -3.25
C THR A 38 -17.17 -8.09 -3.64
N ASN A 39 -16.92 -7.17 -2.69
CA ASN A 39 -17.01 -5.72 -2.90
C ASN A 39 -15.65 -5.06 -3.15
N SER A 40 -14.63 -5.83 -3.52
CA SER A 40 -13.30 -5.29 -3.84
C SER A 40 -13.22 -4.84 -5.30
N PRO A 41 -12.67 -3.64 -5.59
CA PRO A 41 -12.37 -3.23 -6.97
C PRO A 41 -11.13 -3.96 -7.53
N ASP A 42 -10.26 -4.48 -6.66
CA ASP A 42 -9.03 -5.19 -7.02
C ASP A 42 -9.23 -6.71 -6.95
N TYR A 43 -8.42 -7.45 -7.71
CA TYR A 43 -8.32 -8.89 -7.52
C TYR A 43 -7.68 -9.21 -6.17
N GLN A 44 -8.10 -10.32 -5.58
CA GLN A 44 -7.67 -10.73 -4.26
C GLN A 44 -6.97 -12.08 -4.34
N LEU A 45 -5.88 -12.21 -3.58
CA LEU A 45 -5.19 -13.47 -3.33
C LEU A 45 -5.37 -13.81 -1.85
N GLU A 46 -6.06 -14.91 -1.57
CA GLU A 46 -6.22 -15.39 -0.19
C GLU A 46 -4.87 -15.90 0.34
N VAL A 47 -4.43 -15.36 1.47
CA VAL A 47 -3.18 -15.72 2.15
C VAL A 47 -3.39 -15.78 3.66
N LEU A 48 -2.51 -16.50 4.35
CA LEU A 48 -2.50 -16.49 5.80
C LEU A 48 -2.13 -15.09 6.33
N GLU A 49 -2.79 -14.68 7.41
CA GLU A 49 -2.46 -13.45 8.15
C GLU A 49 -0.97 -13.43 8.55
N PRO A 50 -0.30 -12.26 8.49
CA PRO A 50 1.05 -12.11 9.02
C PRO A 50 1.11 -12.52 10.50
N PRO A 51 2.14 -13.26 10.92
CA PRO A 51 2.27 -13.65 12.32
C PRO A 51 2.26 -12.43 13.25
N VAL A 52 1.55 -12.51 14.38
CA VAL A 52 1.38 -11.41 15.36
C VAL A 52 2.70 -10.80 15.81
N ARG A 53 3.80 -11.57 15.84
CA ARG A 53 5.16 -11.08 16.16
C ARG A 53 5.67 -9.97 15.22
N PHE A 54 5.12 -9.86 14.01
CA PHE A 54 5.42 -8.79 13.05
C PHE A 54 4.48 -7.59 13.19
N VAL A 55 3.35 -7.75 13.90
CA VAL A 55 2.40 -6.69 14.25
C VAL A 55 2.78 -6.14 15.63
N GLN A 56 3.85 -5.34 15.69
CA GLN A 56 4.29 -4.73 16.95
C GLN A 56 3.77 -3.30 17.04
N ASP A 57 2.69 -3.12 17.82
CA ASP A 57 2.05 -1.82 18.03
C ASP A 57 3.03 -0.74 18.53
N ALA A 58 3.96 -1.14 19.40
CA ALA A 58 5.02 -0.25 19.89
C ALA A 58 5.90 0.27 18.74
N ASN A 59 6.31 -0.60 17.81
CA ASN A 59 7.14 -0.20 16.66
C ASN A 59 6.35 0.66 15.68
N ARG A 60 5.07 0.35 15.48
CA ARG A 60 4.17 1.16 14.65
C ARG A 60 4.03 2.57 15.21
N MET A 61 3.78 2.70 16.51
CA MET A 61 3.67 4.01 17.18
C MET A 61 5.00 4.77 17.18
N ALA A 62 6.14 4.09 17.37
CA ALA A 62 7.46 4.70 17.28
C ALA A 62 7.74 5.24 15.87
N ALA A 63 7.39 4.47 14.82
CA ALA A 63 7.52 4.92 13.43
C ALA A 63 6.63 6.15 13.14
N TYR A 64 5.39 6.18 13.64
CA TYR A 64 4.51 7.35 13.48
C TYR A 64 5.05 8.60 14.17
N LYS A 65 5.57 8.47 15.41
CA LYS A 65 6.21 9.59 16.11
C LYS A 65 7.42 10.14 15.35
N HIS A 66 8.22 9.26 14.77
CA HIS A 66 9.36 9.68 13.96
C HIS A 66 8.93 10.33 12.64
N LEU A 67 7.84 9.87 12.02
CA LEU A 67 7.31 10.46 10.79
C LEU A 67 6.72 11.87 11.02
N SER A 68 6.11 12.13 12.18
CA SER A 68 5.47 13.42 12.46
C SER A 68 6.46 14.58 12.55
N THR A 69 7.70 14.33 12.98
CA THR A 69 8.74 15.37 13.12
C THR A 69 9.75 15.36 11.97
N ARG A 70 9.57 14.46 10.98
CA ARG A 70 10.59 14.21 9.93
C ARG A 70 10.91 15.44 9.08
N ASN A 71 9.98 16.37 8.96
CA ASN A 71 10.10 17.53 8.09
C ASN A 71 10.24 18.85 8.89
N ASP A 72 10.46 18.80 10.20
CA ASP A 72 10.51 20.02 11.04
C ASP A 72 11.64 20.98 10.59
N ASP A 73 12.73 20.42 10.08
CA ASP A 73 13.87 21.18 9.53
C ASP A 73 13.83 21.34 8.00
N LEU A 74 12.74 20.94 7.34
CA LEU A 74 12.65 20.96 5.88
C LEU A 74 12.45 22.39 5.35
N GLN A 75 13.52 23.00 4.87
CA GLN A 75 13.48 24.29 4.15
C GLN A 75 13.26 24.02 2.66
N CYS A 76 12.05 24.27 2.15
CA CYS A 76 11.78 24.23 0.70
C CYS A 76 12.44 25.43 0.01
N LYS A 77 13.19 25.18 -1.08
CA LYS A 77 13.76 26.21 -1.96
C LYS A 77 12.92 26.39 -3.21
#